data_AF-A0A960ALB9-F1
#
_entry.id   AF-A0A960ALB9-F1
#
_cell.length_a   1.000
_cell.length_b   1.000
_cell.length_c   1.000
_cell.angle_alpha   90.00
_cell.angle_beta   90.00
_cell.angle_gamma   90.00
#
_symmetry.space_group_name_H-M   'P 1'
#
loop_
_entity.id
_entity.type
_entity.pdbx_description
1 polymer ?
#
loop_
_entity_poly.entity_id
_entity_poly.type
_entity_poly.pdbx_seq_one_letter_code
_entity_poly.pdbx_strand_id
1 'polypeptide(L)'
;MKVQSKRAIGMAVVAAVALGGVAAPVSPASSKTIKVCVKKKTGEMRMMKKCKKGWKKVKWNSVGPIGPIGPAGPQLKVVDKNGVVLGDFLGMSCAGLLPYITVGFQGGNYTYMPDGRLIPSTSPRFIDATCAGKGYVAVAATDTPMYLNTVGGPGRLVYRATVPVWQTAKAYKLTSTLRAHNAVTWQLDGAGTCAVTAVYNGTLIELEEVPAPPDGAGPLTVK
;
A
#
# COMPACT_ATOMS: atom_id res chain seq x y z
N MET A 1 36.66 -52.19 17.60
CA MET A 1 36.05 -51.36 18.67
C MET A 1 35.85 -49.96 18.08
N LYS A 2 34.70 -49.29 17.98
CA LYS A 2 33.30 -49.40 18.45
C LYS A 2 32.41 -48.86 17.30
N VAL A 3 31.47 -49.64 16.76
CA VAL A 3 30.00 -49.64 17.02
C VAL A 3 29.22 -48.45 16.41
N GLN A 4 28.28 -48.80 15.51
CA GLN A 4 27.22 -47.98 14.92
C GLN A 4 26.05 -47.66 15.88
N SER A 5 25.09 -46.83 15.39
CA SER A 5 23.65 -46.75 15.76
C SER A 5 23.31 -45.60 16.73
N LYS A 6 22.30 -44.74 16.53
CA LYS A 6 20.84 -44.94 16.30
C LYS A 6 20.24 -43.67 15.62
N ARG A 7 19.31 -43.72 14.63
CA ARG A 7 17.82 -43.62 14.75
C ARG A 7 17.34 -42.55 15.75
N ALA A 8 16.34 -41.69 15.57
CA ALA A 8 15.26 -41.50 14.59
C ALA A 8 14.42 -40.25 15.00
N ILE A 9 13.62 -39.72 14.06
CA ILE A 9 12.27 -39.08 14.21
C ILE A 9 12.10 -37.85 15.14
N GLY A 10 11.45 -36.80 14.60
CA GLY A 10 10.81 -35.77 15.42
C GLY A 10 10.22 -34.61 14.63
N MET A 11 9.09 -34.85 13.95
CA MET A 11 8.18 -33.81 13.46
C MET A 11 7.67 -32.95 14.63
N ALA A 12 7.76 -31.63 14.51
CA ALA A 12 6.88 -30.71 15.24
C ALA A 12 6.54 -29.55 14.30
N VAL A 13 5.49 -29.76 13.51
CA VAL A 13 4.77 -28.70 12.81
C VAL A 13 3.84 -28.08 13.86
N VAL A 14 4.15 -26.88 14.33
CA VAL A 14 3.16 -26.04 15.01
C VAL A 14 2.60 -25.10 13.95
N ALA A 15 1.42 -25.44 13.46
CA ALA A 15 0.64 -24.60 12.56
C ALA A 15 0.00 -23.46 13.37
N ALA A 16 0.55 -22.25 13.24
CA ALA A 16 -0.18 -21.03 13.55
C ALA A 16 -0.85 -20.56 12.24
N VAL A 17 -2.15 -20.84 12.11
CA VAL A 17 -2.99 -20.33 11.02
C VAL A 17 -3.29 -18.87 11.32
N ALA A 18 -2.53 -17.96 10.72
CA ALA A 18 -2.93 -16.56 10.57
C ALA A 18 -3.51 -16.40 9.15
N LEU A 19 -4.83 -16.29 9.07
CA LEU A 19 -5.55 -15.94 7.84
C LEU A 19 -5.26 -14.47 7.51
N GLY A 20 -4.32 -14.26 6.59
CA GLY A 20 -3.88 -12.94 6.16
C GLY A 20 -2.54 -13.04 5.45
N GLY A 21 -2.51 -13.72 4.31
CA GLY A 21 -1.28 -14.06 3.59
C GLY A 21 -0.60 -12.86 2.96
N VAL A 22 0.18 -12.11 3.74
CA VAL A 22 1.38 -11.45 3.20
C VAL A 22 2.39 -12.55 2.92
N ALA A 23 2.52 -12.96 1.66
CA ALA A 23 3.59 -13.85 1.25
C ALA A 23 4.92 -13.13 1.55
N ALA A 24 5.58 -13.52 2.63
CA ALA A 24 6.93 -13.07 2.93
C ALA A 24 7.80 -13.37 1.69
N PRO A 25 8.62 -12.42 1.21
CA PRO A 25 9.53 -12.69 0.10
C PRO A 25 10.46 -13.82 0.55
N VAL A 26 10.26 -15.00 -0.04
CA VAL A 26 11.18 -16.12 0.13
C VAL A 26 12.52 -15.67 -0.46
N SER A 27 13.52 -15.48 0.41
CA SER A 27 14.88 -15.16 -0.01
C SER A 27 15.31 -16.16 -1.09
N PRO A 28 15.83 -15.70 -2.24
CA PRO A 28 16.22 -16.59 -3.31
C PRO A 28 17.27 -17.57 -2.76
N ALA A 29 16.97 -18.87 -2.84
CA ALA A 29 17.93 -19.90 -2.49
C ALA A 29 19.19 -19.70 -3.34
N SER A 30 20.34 -19.51 -2.70
CA SER A 30 21.60 -19.25 -3.40
C SER A 30 21.88 -20.39 -4.38
N SER A 31 21.84 -20.09 -5.69
CA SER A 31 21.99 -21.09 -6.74
C SER A 31 23.40 -21.64 -6.73
N LYS A 32 23.59 -22.90 -6.30
CA LYS A 32 24.87 -23.59 -6.47
C LYS A 32 24.93 -24.18 -7.88
N THR A 33 25.93 -23.80 -8.68
CA THR A 33 26.17 -24.47 -9.97
C THR A 33 26.70 -25.88 -9.74
N ILE A 34 25.92 -26.88 -10.14
CA ILE A 34 26.31 -28.29 -10.08
C ILE A 34 27.21 -28.56 -11.28
N LYS A 35 28.41 -29.08 -11.02
CA LYS A 35 29.40 -29.45 -12.03
C LYS A 35 29.66 -30.94 -11.95
N VAL A 36 29.32 -31.68 -13.01
CA VAL A 36 29.58 -33.12 -13.13
C VAL A 36 30.37 -33.43 -14.39
N CYS A 37 31.04 -34.57 -14.39
CA CYS A 37 31.68 -35.15 -15.56
C CYS A 37 30.86 -36.36 -16.01
N VAL A 38 30.55 -36.46 -17.30
CA VAL A 38 29.77 -37.54 -17.91
C VAL A 38 30.64 -38.31 -18.91
N LYS A 39 30.76 -39.63 -18.78
CA LYS A 39 31.56 -40.47 -19.67
C LYS A 39 30.86 -40.57 -21.03
N LYS A 40 31.54 -40.15 -22.12
CA LYS A 40 30.91 -40.00 -23.45
C LYS A 40 30.31 -41.30 -24.00
N LYS A 41 30.93 -42.45 -23.71
CA LYS A 41 30.53 -43.76 -24.25
C LYS A 41 29.42 -44.47 -23.45
N THR A 42 29.32 -44.19 -22.15
CA THR A 42 28.45 -44.97 -21.24
C THR A 42 27.45 -44.12 -20.47
N GLY A 43 27.52 -42.80 -20.54
CA GLY A 43 26.65 -41.90 -19.79
C GLY A 43 26.93 -41.83 -18.28
N GLU A 44 27.94 -42.54 -17.78
CA GLU A 44 28.28 -42.57 -16.36
C GLU A 44 28.63 -41.16 -15.84
N MET A 45 28.01 -40.74 -14.73
CA MET A 45 28.18 -39.41 -14.16
C MET A 45 29.00 -39.45 -12.87
N ARG A 46 29.99 -38.56 -12.73
CA ARG A 46 30.81 -38.42 -11.51
C ARG A 46 31.08 -36.95 -11.19
N MET A 47 31.03 -36.60 -9.90
CA MET A 47 31.50 -35.30 -9.39
C MET A 47 33.02 -35.36 -9.21
N MET A 48 33.77 -34.63 -10.03
CA MET A 48 35.23 -34.57 -9.99
C MET A 48 35.72 -33.14 -10.19
N LYS A 49 36.85 -32.76 -9.58
CA LYS A 49 37.48 -31.43 -9.78
C LYS A 49 37.89 -31.20 -11.25
N LYS A 50 38.40 -32.23 -11.93
CA LYS A 50 38.76 -32.23 -13.35
C LYS A 50 38.21 -33.48 -14.03
N CYS A 51 37.67 -33.35 -15.24
CA CYS A 51 37.16 -34.49 -16.00
C CYS A 51 38.32 -35.26 -16.66
N LYS A 52 38.28 -36.59 -16.59
CA LYS A 52 39.28 -37.46 -17.25
C LYS A 52 39.10 -37.45 -18.78
N LYS A 53 40.13 -37.84 -19.53
CA LYS A 53 40.05 -38.01 -21.00
C LYS A 53 38.91 -39.00 -21.34
N GLY A 54 38.06 -38.64 -22.30
CA GLY A 54 36.84 -39.41 -22.64
C GLY A 54 35.58 -39.03 -21.84
N TRP A 55 35.67 -38.05 -20.94
CA TRP A 55 34.53 -37.49 -20.19
C TRP A 55 34.22 -36.07 -20.65
N LYS A 56 32.94 -35.68 -20.62
CA LYS A 56 32.44 -34.34 -20.94
C LYS A 56 31.98 -33.65 -19.65
N LYS A 57 32.38 -32.40 -19.44
CA LYS A 57 31.88 -31.59 -18.31
C LYS A 57 30.47 -31.10 -18.62
N VAL A 58 29.55 -31.31 -17.69
CA VAL A 58 28.19 -30.77 -17.76
C VAL A 58 27.98 -29.89 -16.52
N LYS A 59 27.37 -28.72 -16.74
CA LYS A 59 27.04 -27.79 -15.67
C LYS A 59 25.57 -27.40 -15.79
N TRP A 60 24.88 -27.38 -14.66
CA TRP A 60 23.53 -26.80 -14.56
C TRP A 60 23.39 -26.09 -13.23
N ASN A 61 22.44 -25.16 -13.14
CA ASN A 61 22.09 -24.50 -11.90
C ASN A 61 21.17 -25.41 -11.09
N SER A 62 21.40 -25.49 -9.77
CA SER A 62 20.56 -26.27 -8.85
C SER A 62 19.15 -25.72 -8.68
N VAL A 63 18.91 -24.48 -9.11
CA VAL A 63 17.62 -23.80 -9.03
C VAL A 63 17.30 -23.27 -10.42
N GLY A 64 16.10 -23.57 -10.92
CA GLY A 64 15.57 -22.99 -12.16
C GLY A 64 15.21 -21.52 -11.97
N PRO A 65 14.87 -20.79 -13.05
CA PRO A 65 14.30 -19.45 -12.89
C PRO A 65 13.06 -19.52 -11.99
N ILE A 66 12.84 -18.48 -11.20
CA ILE A 66 11.58 -18.29 -10.49
C ILE A 66 10.47 -18.34 -11.56
N GLY A 67 9.44 -19.16 -11.33
CA GLY A 67 8.30 -19.22 -12.23
C GLY A 67 7.63 -17.85 -12.36
N PRO A 68 6.81 -17.63 -13.40
CA PRO A 68 6.03 -16.40 -13.48
C PRO A 68 5.21 -16.22 -12.19
N ILE A 69 5.08 -14.97 -11.75
CA ILE A 69 4.14 -14.65 -10.68
C ILE A 69 2.75 -15.11 -11.14
N GLY A 70 2.01 -15.78 -10.25
CA GLY A 70 0.64 -16.19 -10.54
C GLY A 70 -0.25 -14.99 -10.89
N PRO A 71 -1.43 -15.23 -11.49
CA PRO A 71 -2.39 -14.14 -11.71
C PRO A 71 -2.74 -13.47 -10.38
N ALA A 72 -3.00 -12.17 -10.43
CA ALA A 72 -3.56 -11.47 -9.28
C ALA A 72 -4.88 -12.15 -8.86
N GLY A 73 -5.11 -12.24 -7.54
CA GLY A 73 -6.38 -12.69 -7.01
C GLY A 73 -7.53 -11.75 -7.39
N PRO A 74 -8.79 -12.15 -7.18
CA PRO A 74 -9.93 -11.27 -7.40
C PRO A 74 -9.81 -10.01 -6.53
N GLN A 75 -10.11 -8.85 -7.12
CA GLN A 75 -10.17 -7.59 -6.40
C GLN A 75 -11.40 -7.59 -5.49
N LEU A 76 -11.15 -7.62 -4.18
CA LEU A 76 -12.20 -7.56 -3.16
C LEU A 76 -12.88 -6.19 -3.17
N LYS A 77 -14.18 -6.16 -2.85
CA LYS A 77 -15.02 -4.96 -2.80
C LYS A 77 -15.46 -4.68 -1.37
N VAL A 78 -15.58 -3.41 -1.02
CA VAL A 78 -16.19 -2.98 0.23
C VAL A 78 -17.66 -2.67 -0.03
N VAL A 79 -18.52 -3.32 0.74
CA VAL A 79 -19.97 -3.29 0.59
C VAL A 79 -20.60 -2.90 1.91
N ASP A 80 -21.56 -1.98 1.86
CA ASP A 80 -22.32 -1.56 3.02
C ASP A 80 -23.37 -2.63 3.43
N LYS A 81 -24.05 -2.39 4.56
CA LYS A 81 -25.08 -3.29 5.11
C LYS A 81 -26.24 -3.52 4.14
N ASN A 82 -26.53 -2.56 3.26
CA ASN A 82 -27.62 -2.62 2.30
C ASN A 82 -27.21 -3.26 0.97
N GLY A 83 -25.93 -3.64 0.81
CA GLY A 83 -25.41 -4.21 -0.42
C GLY A 83 -24.85 -3.17 -1.40
N VAL A 84 -24.76 -1.90 -1.02
CA VAL A 84 -24.17 -0.84 -1.85
C VAL A 84 -22.65 -0.99 -1.87
N VAL A 85 -22.08 -1.08 -3.06
CA VAL A 85 -20.62 -1.14 -3.24
C VAL A 85 -20.03 0.26 -3.09
N LEU A 86 -19.14 0.44 -2.11
CA LEU A 86 -18.45 1.71 -1.87
C LEU A 86 -17.16 1.83 -2.68
N GLY A 87 -16.52 0.70 -3.03
CA GLY A 87 -15.32 0.68 -3.85
C GLY A 87 -14.49 -0.58 -3.67
N ASP A 88 -13.23 -0.50 -4.09
CA ASP A 88 -12.24 -1.58 -4.00
C ASP A 88 -11.66 -1.66 -2.58
N PHE A 89 -11.57 -2.85 -2.00
CA PHE A 89 -10.86 -3.04 -0.74
C PHE A 89 -9.36 -2.96 -0.98
N LEU A 90 -8.70 -1.97 -0.36
CA LEU A 90 -7.25 -1.76 -0.47
C LEU A 90 -6.50 -2.18 0.79
N GLY A 91 -7.21 -2.35 1.91
CA GLY A 91 -6.62 -2.81 3.15
C GLY A 91 -7.42 -2.38 4.37
N MET A 92 -6.92 -2.78 5.53
CA MET A 92 -7.45 -2.39 6.83
C MET A 92 -6.29 -1.94 7.71
N SER A 93 -6.45 -0.83 8.41
CA SER A 93 -5.51 -0.35 9.44
C SER A 93 -6.23 -0.23 10.77
N CYS A 94 -5.49 -0.17 11.88
CA CYS A 94 -6.07 0.01 13.21
C CYS A 94 -5.45 1.25 13.86
N ALA A 95 -6.27 2.18 14.35
CA ALA A 95 -5.81 3.17 15.32
C ALA A 95 -6.31 2.76 16.71
N GLY A 96 -5.42 2.15 17.49
CA GLY A 96 -5.80 1.47 18.71
C GLY A 96 -6.69 0.27 18.41
N LEU A 97 -7.87 0.22 19.03
CA LEU A 97 -8.84 -0.87 18.88
C LEU A 97 -9.88 -0.63 17.77
N LEU A 98 -9.82 0.51 17.08
CA LEU A 98 -10.77 0.85 16.03
C LEU A 98 -10.17 0.49 14.66
N PRO A 99 -10.76 -0.48 13.93
CA PRO A 99 -10.34 -0.78 12.57
C PRO A 99 -10.85 0.31 11.61
N TYR A 100 -10.04 0.61 10.62
CA TYR A 100 -10.36 1.48 9.50
C TYR A 100 -10.16 0.74 8.20
N ILE A 101 -11.08 0.92 7.27
CA ILE A 101 -11.08 0.23 5.99
C ILE A 101 -10.64 1.23 4.92
N THR A 102 -9.58 0.91 4.19
CA THR A 102 -9.13 1.70 3.05
C THR A 102 -9.85 1.24 1.80
N VAL A 103 -10.59 2.14 1.17
CA VAL A 103 -11.41 1.92 -0.01
C VAL A 103 -10.84 2.70 -1.19
N GLY A 104 -10.66 2.02 -2.32
CA GLY A 104 -10.32 2.61 -3.61
C GLY A 104 -11.59 3.05 -4.34
N PHE A 105 -11.65 4.32 -4.72
CA PHE A 105 -12.79 4.88 -5.47
C PHE A 105 -12.28 5.91 -6.48
N GLN A 106 -12.64 5.77 -7.76
CA GLN A 106 -12.24 6.69 -8.84
C GLN A 106 -10.74 7.07 -8.81
N GLY A 107 -9.87 6.08 -8.57
CA GLY A 107 -8.42 6.26 -8.52
C GLY A 107 -7.90 7.00 -7.28
N GLY A 108 -8.72 7.22 -6.24
CA GLY A 108 -8.33 7.73 -4.94
C GLY A 108 -8.47 6.70 -3.82
N ASN A 109 -7.70 6.86 -2.75
CA ASN A 109 -7.76 6.06 -1.54
C ASN A 109 -8.49 6.84 -0.44
N TYR A 110 -9.48 6.21 0.16
CA TYR A 110 -10.37 6.80 1.14
C TYR A 110 -10.46 5.91 2.37
N THR A 111 -10.48 6.50 3.56
CA THR A 111 -10.49 5.75 4.81
C THR A 111 -11.89 5.80 5.42
N TYR A 112 -12.47 4.64 5.66
CA TYR A 112 -13.80 4.49 6.24
C TYR A 112 -13.73 3.96 7.67
N MET A 113 -14.66 4.44 8.49
CA MET A 113 -15.02 3.76 9.72
C MET A 113 -15.80 2.48 9.43
N PRO A 114 -15.81 1.49 10.34
CA PRO A 114 -16.56 0.25 10.17
C PRO A 114 -18.07 0.48 10.07
N ASP A 115 -18.56 1.62 10.56
CA ASP A 115 -19.97 2.03 10.49
C ASP A 115 -20.37 2.67 9.15
N GLY A 116 -19.46 2.73 8.17
CA GLY A 116 -19.73 3.22 6.82
C GLY A 116 -19.44 4.70 6.59
N ARG A 117 -18.99 5.45 7.59
CA ARG A 117 -18.66 6.87 7.43
C ARG A 117 -17.26 7.09 6.86
N LEU A 118 -17.15 7.98 5.89
CA LEU A 118 -15.88 8.45 5.33
C LEU A 118 -15.18 9.39 6.33
N ILE A 119 -13.95 9.05 6.72
CA ILE A 119 -13.17 9.79 7.72
C ILE A 119 -12.50 11.02 7.08
N PRO A 120 -12.67 12.22 7.66
CA PRO A 120 -11.91 13.39 7.24
C PRO A 120 -10.44 13.29 7.69
N SER A 121 -9.52 13.82 6.89
CA SER A 121 -8.11 13.91 7.25
C SER A 121 -7.76 15.29 7.80
N THR A 122 -7.89 16.34 6.99
CA THR A 122 -7.64 17.72 7.37
C THR A 122 -8.31 18.68 6.40
N SER A 123 -8.53 19.93 6.79
CA SER A 123 -9.02 20.96 5.88
C SER A 123 -7.90 21.40 4.92
N PRO A 124 -8.20 21.64 3.63
CA PRO A 124 -7.35 22.46 2.78
C PRO A 124 -7.06 23.79 3.44
N ARG A 125 -5.91 24.38 3.13
CA ARG A 125 -5.65 25.79 3.39
C ARG A 125 -6.22 26.64 2.26
N PHE A 126 -6.72 27.80 2.62
CA PHE A 126 -7.19 28.82 1.71
C PHE A 126 -6.36 30.07 1.92
N ILE A 127 -6.31 30.90 0.88
CA ILE A 127 -5.64 32.21 0.87
C ILE A 127 -6.64 33.36 0.87
N ASP A 128 -7.92 33.04 1.02
CA ASP A 128 -9.03 33.97 1.10
C ASP A 128 -9.78 33.71 2.41
N ALA A 129 -10.19 34.79 3.09
CA ALA A 129 -10.83 34.74 4.39
C ALA A 129 -12.23 34.12 4.39
N THR A 130 -12.82 33.90 3.21
CA THR A 130 -14.10 33.20 3.03
C THR A 130 -13.92 31.71 2.74
N CYS A 131 -12.68 31.22 2.62
CA CYS A 131 -12.35 29.87 2.19
C CYS A 131 -12.97 29.52 0.82
N ALA A 132 -13.16 30.54 -0.03
CA ALA A 132 -13.61 30.36 -1.40
C ALA A 132 -12.44 30.01 -2.33
N GLY A 133 -12.77 29.35 -3.45
CA GLY A 133 -11.82 29.05 -4.51
C GLY A 133 -10.97 27.81 -4.23
N LYS A 134 -9.70 27.86 -4.64
CA LYS A 134 -8.79 26.72 -4.60
C LYS A 134 -8.28 26.47 -3.19
N GLY A 135 -8.30 25.20 -2.80
CA GLY A 135 -7.60 24.72 -1.61
C GLY A 135 -6.11 24.50 -1.88
N TYR A 136 -5.32 24.49 -0.82
CA TYR A 136 -3.87 24.31 -0.87
C TYR A 136 -3.37 23.40 0.25
N VAL A 137 -2.25 22.75 0.03
CA VAL A 137 -1.44 22.14 1.09
C VAL A 137 -0.20 22.99 1.30
N ALA A 138 0.05 23.36 2.55
CA ALA A 138 1.31 23.99 2.94
C ALA A 138 2.38 22.91 3.10
N VAL A 139 3.50 23.06 2.39
CA VAL A 139 4.62 22.11 2.42
C VAL A 139 5.91 22.84 2.70
N ALA A 140 6.82 22.25 3.49
CA ALA A 140 8.15 22.80 3.60
C ALA A 140 8.84 22.78 2.21
N ALA A 141 9.68 23.76 1.93
CA ALA A 141 10.42 23.83 0.67
C ALA A 141 11.25 22.54 0.43
N THR A 142 11.80 21.97 1.51
CA THR A 142 12.55 20.71 1.49
C THR A 142 11.73 19.51 1.06
N ASP A 143 10.42 19.52 1.32
CA ASP A 143 9.54 18.37 1.11
C ASP A 143 8.79 18.47 -0.23
N THR A 144 8.83 19.63 -0.89
CA THR A 144 8.11 19.90 -2.14
C THR A 144 8.38 18.83 -3.21
N PRO A 145 9.63 18.38 -3.47
CA PRO A 145 9.88 17.32 -4.46
C PRO A 145 9.20 15.99 -4.11
N MET A 146 9.12 15.64 -2.82
CA MET A 146 8.44 14.43 -2.37
C MET A 146 6.94 14.50 -2.69
N TYR A 147 6.29 15.63 -2.38
CA TYR A 147 4.87 15.80 -2.69
C TYR A 147 4.59 15.80 -4.19
N LEU A 148 5.45 16.44 -4.99
CA LEU A 148 5.31 16.43 -6.45
C LEU A 148 5.39 15.02 -7.05
N ASN A 149 6.21 14.13 -6.47
CA ASN A 149 6.27 12.72 -6.89
C ASN A 149 4.98 11.92 -6.57
N THR A 150 4.09 12.46 -5.74
CA THR A 150 2.79 11.85 -5.43
C THR A 150 1.63 12.40 -6.28
N VAL A 151 1.87 13.43 -7.10
CA VAL A 151 0.86 14.01 -8.00
C VAL A 151 0.40 12.96 -9.00
N GLY A 152 -0.92 12.89 -9.21
CA GLY A 152 -1.55 11.82 -10.00
C GLY A 152 -1.66 10.48 -9.27
N GLY A 153 -1.08 10.36 -8.07
CA GLY A 153 -1.24 9.20 -7.20
C GLY A 153 -2.62 9.12 -6.55
N PRO A 154 -2.87 8.05 -5.77
CA PRO A 154 -4.17 7.81 -5.17
C PRO A 154 -4.42 8.59 -3.87
N GLY A 155 -3.43 9.34 -3.37
CA GLY A 155 -3.58 10.15 -2.16
C GLY A 155 -4.72 11.17 -2.31
N ARG A 156 -5.58 11.25 -1.30
CA ARG A 156 -6.66 12.23 -1.22
C ARG A 156 -6.64 12.92 0.13
N LEU A 157 -6.81 14.23 0.11
CA LEU A 157 -7.16 15.00 1.30
C LEU A 157 -8.69 15.05 1.36
N VAL A 158 -9.27 14.66 2.49
CA VAL A 158 -10.72 14.62 2.69
C VAL A 158 -11.07 15.61 3.79
N TYR A 159 -11.94 16.55 3.48
CA TYR A 159 -12.49 17.48 4.45
C TYR A 159 -13.98 17.22 4.63
N ARG A 160 -14.44 17.35 5.88
CA ARG A 160 -15.84 17.20 6.25
C ARG A 160 -16.10 17.99 7.53
N ALA A 161 -17.13 18.82 7.54
CA ALA A 161 -17.65 19.38 8.78
C ALA A 161 -18.32 18.25 9.58
N THR A 162 -17.93 18.10 10.85
CA THR A 162 -18.40 17.04 11.75
C THR A 162 -19.30 17.57 12.87
N VAL A 163 -19.41 18.90 13.01
CA VAL A 163 -20.18 19.59 14.04
C VAL A 163 -21.24 20.48 13.37
N PRO A 164 -22.51 20.47 13.82
CA PRO A 164 -23.08 19.61 14.87
C PRO A 164 -23.33 18.17 14.38
N VAL A 165 -23.36 17.97 13.07
CA VAL A 165 -23.54 16.67 12.41
C VAL A 165 -22.57 16.54 11.24
N TRP A 166 -22.30 15.30 10.87
CA TRP A 166 -21.40 14.95 9.78
C TRP A 166 -22.00 15.34 8.42
N GLN A 167 -21.50 16.43 7.82
CA GLN A 167 -21.95 16.98 6.54
C GLN A 167 -21.41 16.19 5.34
N THR A 168 -21.75 16.54 4.10
CA THR A 168 -21.14 15.91 2.92
C THR A 168 -19.64 16.14 2.88
N ALA A 169 -18.86 15.07 2.64
CA ALA A 169 -17.42 15.16 2.51
C ALA A 169 -16.99 15.75 1.16
N LYS A 170 -15.86 16.46 1.17
CA LYS A 170 -15.16 16.93 -0.04
C LYS A 170 -13.80 16.26 -0.11
N ALA A 171 -13.37 15.92 -1.32
CA ALA A 171 -12.10 15.28 -1.56
C ALA A 171 -11.24 16.09 -2.52
N TYR A 172 -9.94 16.05 -2.29
CA TYR A 172 -8.97 16.85 -3.01
C TYR A 172 -7.77 16.00 -3.39
N LYS A 173 -7.30 16.15 -4.64
CA LYS A 173 -6.01 15.58 -5.09
C LYS A 173 -4.97 16.69 -5.22
N LEU A 174 -3.71 16.33 -5.03
CA LEU A 174 -2.58 17.22 -5.27
C LEU A 174 -2.43 17.49 -6.77
N THR A 175 -2.11 18.72 -7.11
CA THR A 175 -1.66 19.13 -8.45
C THR A 175 -0.16 19.40 -8.45
N SER A 176 0.41 19.63 -9.62
CA SER A 176 1.81 20.06 -9.77
C SER A 176 1.99 21.59 -9.64
N THR A 177 0.91 22.34 -9.43
CA THR A 177 0.96 23.81 -9.39
C THR A 177 1.45 24.29 -8.04
N LEU A 178 2.60 24.97 -8.06
CA LEU A 178 3.22 25.57 -6.89
C LEU A 178 2.90 27.06 -6.80
N ARG A 179 2.78 27.57 -5.58
CA ARG A 179 2.59 28.99 -5.29
C ARG A 179 3.43 29.42 -4.09
N ALA A 180 4.30 30.40 -4.28
CA ALA A 180 4.94 31.08 -3.17
C ALA A 180 3.89 31.87 -2.38
N HIS A 181 3.94 31.81 -1.05
CA HIS A 181 3.00 32.47 -0.18
C HIS A 181 3.71 33.01 1.07
N ASN A 182 3.37 34.24 1.45
CA ASN A 182 3.87 34.90 2.66
C ASN A 182 2.76 35.80 3.24
N ALA A 183 1.66 35.18 3.64
CA ALA A 183 0.52 35.86 4.23
C ALA A 183 -0.26 34.90 5.13
N VAL A 184 -1.33 35.41 5.73
CA VAL A 184 -2.26 34.60 6.52
C VAL A 184 -2.90 33.54 5.64
N THR A 185 -3.10 32.35 6.20
CA THR A 185 -3.90 31.28 5.60
C THR A 185 -5.11 30.97 6.47
N TRP A 186 -6.16 30.45 5.84
CA TRP A 186 -7.41 30.10 6.48
C TRP A 186 -7.73 28.62 6.26
N GLN A 187 -8.53 28.03 7.15
CA GLN A 187 -9.01 26.65 7.04
C GLN A 187 -10.46 26.57 7.47
N LEU A 188 -11.18 25.58 6.95
CA LEU A 188 -12.51 25.26 7.42
C LEU A 188 -12.39 24.45 8.73
N ASP A 189 -13.09 24.88 9.77
CA ASP A 189 -13.12 24.19 11.05
C ASP A 189 -14.07 22.98 11.04
N GLY A 190 -14.28 22.36 12.20
CA GLY A 190 -15.20 21.23 12.35
C GLY A 190 -16.67 21.58 12.07
N ALA A 191 -17.04 22.86 12.10
CA ALA A 191 -18.38 23.35 11.80
C ALA A 191 -18.55 23.82 10.35
N GLY A 192 -17.49 23.81 9.53
CA GLY A 192 -17.53 24.36 8.18
C GLY A 192 -17.32 25.86 8.12
N THR A 193 -16.90 26.49 9.22
CA THR A 193 -16.63 27.92 9.27
C THR A 193 -15.18 28.19 8.88
N CYS A 194 -14.97 29.20 8.04
CA CYS A 194 -13.63 29.62 7.67
C CYS A 194 -12.96 30.37 8.83
N ALA A 195 -11.86 29.84 9.34
CA ALA A 195 -11.12 30.40 10.45
C ALA A 195 -9.66 30.66 10.06
N VAL A 196 -9.07 31.70 10.66
CA VAL A 196 -7.65 32.00 10.49
C VAL A 196 -6.81 30.88 11.11
N THR A 197 -5.77 30.44 10.39
CA THR A 197 -4.81 29.47 10.91
C THR A 197 -3.58 30.20 11.47
N ALA A 198 -2.75 30.74 10.57
CA ALA A 198 -1.55 31.50 10.90
C ALA A 198 -0.97 32.14 9.62
N VAL A 199 -0.04 33.07 9.79
CA VAL A 199 0.86 33.50 8.71
C VAL A 199 1.69 32.30 8.28
N TYR A 200 1.65 32.00 6.99
CA TYR A 200 2.45 30.97 6.37
C TYR A 200 3.43 31.60 5.38
N ASN A 201 4.71 31.33 5.59
CA ASN A 201 5.79 31.74 4.71
C ASN A 201 6.42 30.48 4.10
N GLY A 202 6.15 30.22 2.83
CA GLY A 202 6.63 29.02 2.13
C GLY A 202 5.90 28.74 0.83
N THR A 203 5.89 27.46 0.45
CA THR A 203 5.29 26.99 -0.81
C THR A 203 3.96 26.30 -0.54
N LEU A 204 2.93 26.75 -1.24
CA LEU A 204 1.64 26.10 -1.31
C LEU A 204 1.58 25.22 -2.58
N ILE A 205 1.03 24.02 -2.45
CA ILE A 205 0.66 23.18 -3.59
C ILE A 205 -0.85 23.28 -3.79
N GLU A 206 -1.30 23.65 -4.99
CA GLU A 206 -2.73 23.73 -5.31
C GLU A 206 -3.38 22.35 -5.26
N LEU A 207 -4.60 22.31 -4.74
CA LEU A 207 -5.48 21.16 -4.73
C LEU A 207 -6.58 21.30 -5.79
N GLU A 208 -6.90 20.17 -6.42
CA GLU A 208 -8.08 20.04 -7.29
C GLU A 208 -9.15 19.24 -6.55
N GLU A 209 -10.36 19.80 -6.46
CA GLU A 209 -11.52 19.09 -5.91
C GLU A 209 -11.94 17.96 -6.84
N VAL A 210 -12.19 16.79 -6.26
CA VAL A 210 -12.65 15.59 -6.96
C VAL A 210 -13.84 14.98 -6.23
N PRO A 211 -14.66 14.15 -6.88
CA PRO A 211 -15.76 13.48 -6.23
C PRO A 211 -15.27 12.69 -5.00
N ALA A 212 -15.87 12.97 -3.85
CA ALA A 212 -15.73 12.11 -2.67
C ALA A 212 -16.71 10.94 -2.80
N PRO A 213 -16.32 9.71 -2.41
CA PRO A 213 -17.27 8.62 -2.31
C PRO A 213 -18.30 8.92 -1.22
N PRO A 214 -19.55 8.46 -1.39
CA PRO A 214 -20.60 8.66 -0.41
C PRO A 214 -20.36 7.81 0.85
N ASP A 215 -20.95 8.20 1.97
CA ASP A 215 -21.06 7.30 3.11
C ASP A 215 -21.90 6.07 2.77
N GLY A 216 -21.59 4.95 3.42
CA GLY A 216 -22.42 3.75 3.40
C GLY A 216 -23.13 3.52 4.74
N ALA A 217 -24.04 2.55 4.76
CA ALA A 217 -24.63 2.05 6.00
C ALA A 217 -23.75 0.96 6.64
N GLY A 218 -23.36 1.14 7.90
CA GLY A 218 -22.61 0.13 8.65
C GLY A 218 -23.44 -1.09 9.10
N PRO A 219 -22.78 -2.22 9.42
CA PRO A 219 -21.34 -2.42 9.33
C PRO A 219 -20.88 -2.69 7.89
N LEU A 220 -19.68 -2.22 7.55
CA LEU A 220 -19.05 -2.52 6.27
C LEU A 220 -18.57 -3.98 6.21
N THR A 221 -18.68 -4.58 5.03
CA THR A 221 -18.22 -5.95 4.75
C THR A 221 -17.30 -5.97 3.54
N VAL A 222 -16.35 -6.90 3.53
CA VAL A 222 -15.47 -7.14 2.39
C VAL A 222 -15.95 -8.42 1.68
N LYS A 223 -16.19 -8.33 0.38
CA LYS A 223 -16.70 -9.44 -0.44
C LYS A 223 -15.88 -9.60 -1.72
#